data_AF-A0A7R9ZUE6-F1
#
_entry.id   AF-A0A7R9ZUE6-F1
#
_cell.length_a   1.000
_cell.length_b   1.000
_cell.length_c   1.000
_cell.angle_alpha   90.00
_cell.angle_beta   90.00
_cell.angle_gamma   90.00
#
_symmetry.space_group_name_H-M   'P 1'
#
loop_
_entity.id
_entity.type
_entity.pdbx_description
1 polymer ?
#
loop_
_entity_poly.entity_id
_entity_poly.type
_entity_poly.pdbx_seq_one_letter_code
_entity_poly.pdbx_strand_id
1 'polypeptide(L)'
;VFLILVAGALLWVGVVLMVLRQDAWTFVRWEVLACRSDDLQPEVAAHWDLLGWLAVLCTLAMLGLLPACYLGSYYTQCGDELAHWSVTYLSRSPGAESIVVILMVIYLFLVFFFVSRLAGDRTKKAKLDFFLHKTLLWLVWLLVLAVVAILPVLYAVVRALPWNNIINKLIGNVPYTGIYYGAPAASAVFNSLILPKIAAAYSKRTDMTVRRLLTLTHFVCVWLGPTCAVIWVSEGCGKHWKWFWLACQDDKSDLFDVDVTFGDKIIKVMSTNSTCRVPTFERLVRQHNGGCSRDILEALTPLLLQQVAIEAVVFPVLYLLSWWGSRLTEDGSELQLRALGGVTTSFTTEDYFIQLDTWASTAVAWGPLVPLMQPLILLAVAVSFVMLRLETRYFGRRVGGGRGEECGGP
;
A
#
# COMPACT_ATOMS: atom_id res chain seq x y z
N VAL A 1 -22.24 4.93 4.67
CA VAL A 1 -20.86 4.76 5.22
C VAL A 1 -20.64 3.39 5.87
N PHE A 2 -21.34 2.98 6.93
CA PHE A 2 -21.10 1.69 7.60
C PHE A 2 -21.09 0.47 6.65
N LEU A 3 -22.01 0.38 5.70
CA LEU A 3 -22.03 -0.70 4.69
C LEU A 3 -20.81 -0.67 3.76
N ILE A 4 -20.33 0.51 3.36
CA ILE A 4 -19.09 0.69 2.58
C ILE A 4 -17.90 0.15 3.38
N LEU A 5 -17.89 0.38 4.69
CA LEU A 5 -16.83 -0.08 5.59
C LEU A 5 -16.89 -1.56 5.87
N VAL A 6 -18.09 -2.14 6.02
CA VAL A 6 -18.24 -3.59 6.14
C VAL A 6 -17.83 -4.27 4.84
N ALA A 7 -18.24 -3.75 3.68
CA ALA A 7 -17.79 -4.26 2.39
C ALA A 7 -16.28 -4.08 2.20
N GLY A 8 -15.72 -2.94 2.59
CA GLY A 8 -14.28 -2.68 2.56
C GLY A 8 -13.49 -3.55 3.54
N ALA A 9 -14.02 -3.83 4.73
CA ALA A 9 -13.42 -4.72 5.73
C ALA A 9 -13.54 -6.18 5.33
N LEU A 10 -14.64 -6.60 4.72
CA LEU A 10 -14.80 -7.95 4.14
C LEU A 10 -13.91 -8.13 2.90
N LEU A 11 -13.75 -7.10 2.08
CA LEU A 11 -12.72 -7.05 1.03
C LEU A 11 -11.35 -7.20 1.68
N TRP A 12 -11.05 -6.43 2.72
CA TRP A 12 -9.78 -6.48 3.43
C TRP A 12 -9.51 -7.86 4.01
N VAL A 13 -10.44 -8.42 4.79
CA VAL A 13 -10.34 -9.75 5.39
C VAL A 13 -10.31 -10.83 4.32
N GLY A 14 -11.07 -10.69 3.24
CA GLY A 14 -10.99 -11.57 2.07
C GLY A 14 -9.60 -11.52 1.44
N VAL A 15 -9.04 -10.33 1.22
CA VAL A 15 -7.68 -10.11 0.75
C VAL A 15 -6.67 -10.70 1.73
N VAL A 16 -6.78 -10.45 3.05
CA VAL A 16 -5.88 -10.99 4.09
C VAL A 16 -5.95 -12.52 4.17
N LEU A 17 -7.15 -13.09 4.22
CA LEU A 17 -7.35 -14.53 4.26
C LEU A 17 -6.88 -15.19 2.96
N MET A 18 -7.03 -14.50 1.83
CA MET A 18 -6.39 -14.90 0.58
C MET A 18 -4.85 -14.81 0.71
N VAL A 19 -4.28 -13.70 1.23
CA VAL A 19 -2.82 -13.47 1.39
C VAL A 19 -2.19 -14.57 2.23
N LEU A 20 -2.84 -14.92 3.34
CA LEU A 20 -2.36 -15.90 4.30
C LEU A 20 -2.53 -17.34 3.80
N ARG A 21 -3.41 -17.60 2.83
CA ARG A 21 -3.58 -18.94 2.25
C ARG A 21 -2.49 -19.13 1.19
N GLN A 22 -1.43 -19.84 1.59
CA GLN A 22 -0.16 -20.08 0.90
C GLN A 22 -0.23 -20.52 -0.58
N ASP A 23 -1.37 -21.07 -1.00
CA ASP A 23 -1.65 -21.56 -2.35
C ASP A 23 -2.57 -20.64 -3.17
N ALA A 24 -3.22 -19.66 -2.55
CA ALA A 24 -4.21 -18.78 -3.19
C ALA A 24 -3.60 -17.48 -3.74
N TRP A 25 -2.35 -17.13 -3.37
CA TRP A 25 -1.71 -15.86 -3.72
C TRP A 25 -0.64 -15.91 -4.79
N THR A 26 -0.55 -16.98 -5.57
CA THR A 26 -0.07 -16.82 -6.95
C THR A 26 -1.19 -16.13 -7.74
N PHE A 27 -1.42 -14.84 -7.44
CA PHE A 27 -2.52 -13.99 -7.91
C PHE A 27 -2.66 -14.07 -9.44
N VAL A 28 -1.53 -14.24 -10.10
CA VAL A 28 -1.42 -14.71 -11.47
C VAL A 28 -0.22 -15.65 -11.55
N ARG A 29 -0.40 -16.90 -12.00
CA ARG A 29 0.73 -17.66 -12.56
C ARG A 29 1.00 -17.10 -13.94
N TRP A 30 1.71 -15.99 -13.98
CA TRP A 30 2.23 -15.42 -15.21
C TRP A 30 3.02 -16.46 -16.01
N GLU A 31 3.68 -17.39 -15.32
CA GLU A 31 4.33 -18.57 -15.89
C GLU A 31 3.38 -19.47 -16.72
N VAL A 32 2.13 -19.65 -16.31
CA VAL A 32 1.16 -20.49 -17.04
C VAL A 32 0.60 -19.75 -18.26
N LEU A 33 0.39 -18.44 -18.16
CA LEU A 33 0.01 -17.60 -19.29
C LEU A 33 1.14 -17.51 -20.32
N ALA A 34 2.38 -17.45 -19.85
CA ALA A 34 3.58 -17.46 -20.67
C ALA A 34 3.70 -18.71 -21.55
N CYS A 35 3.37 -19.88 -21.00
CA CYS A 35 3.40 -21.14 -21.75
C CYS A 35 2.32 -21.25 -22.82
N ARG A 36 1.30 -20.37 -22.82
CA ARG A 36 0.19 -20.42 -23.78
C ARG A 36 0.43 -19.60 -25.05
N SER A 37 1.43 -18.72 -25.03
CA SER A 37 1.71 -17.81 -26.13
C SER A 37 3.04 -18.19 -26.78
N ASP A 38 2.98 -19.08 -27.78
CA ASP A 38 4.17 -19.69 -28.41
C ASP A 38 5.19 -18.68 -28.99
N ASP A 39 4.80 -17.41 -29.20
CA ASP A 39 5.67 -16.36 -29.77
C ASP A 39 5.99 -15.18 -28.83
N LEU A 40 5.40 -15.10 -27.62
CA LEU A 40 5.50 -13.89 -26.77
C LEU A 40 6.19 -14.20 -25.44
N GLN A 41 7.18 -13.37 -25.09
CA GLN A 41 7.88 -13.49 -23.80
C GLN A 41 6.88 -13.48 -22.62
N PRO A 42 7.07 -14.36 -21.60
CA PRO A 42 6.22 -14.48 -20.41
C PRO A 42 5.79 -13.14 -19.80
N GLU A 43 6.78 -12.27 -19.67
CA GLU A 43 6.68 -10.98 -19.02
C GLU A 43 5.81 -10.04 -19.85
N VAL A 44 5.93 -10.09 -21.18
CA VAL A 44 5.16 -9.24 -22.08
C VAL A 44 3.68 -9.61 -22.02
N ALA A 45 3.35 -10.91 -22.06
CA ALA A 45 1.97 -11.38 -21.91
C ALA A 45 1.38 -10.95 -20.56
N ALA A 46 2.17 -11.07 -19.49
CA ALA A 46 1.76 -10.67 -18.16
C ALA A 46 1.44 -9.18 -18.03
N HIS A 47 2.30 -8.33 -18.58
CA HIS A 47 2.06 -6.90 -18.58
C HIS A 47 0.80 -6.54 -19.36
N TRP A 48 0.57 -7.14 -20.54
CA TRP A 48 -0.63 -6.87 -21.35
C TRP A 48 -1.92 -7.21 -20.62
N ASP A 49 -1.97 -8.39 -20.00
CA ASP A 49 -3.14 -8.83 -19.23
C ASP A 49 -3.39 -7.89 -18.04
N LEU A 50 -2.34 -7.52 -17.30
CA LEU A 50 -2.47 -6.58 -16.18
C LEU A 50 -2.90 -5.19 -16.64
N LEU A 51 -2.34 -4.68 -17.74
CA LEU A 51 -2.71 -3.39 -18.33
C LEU A 51 -4.17 -3.36 -18.76
N GLY A 52 -4.64 -4.41 -19.44
CA GLY A 52 -6.03 -4.53 -19.86
C GLY A 52 -6.98 -4.52 -18.66
N TRP A 53 -6.65 -5.29 -17.62
CA TRP A 53 -7.41 -5.32 -16.38
C TRP A 53 -7.42 -3.97 -15.65
N LEU A 54 -6.26 -3.35 -15.45
CA LEU A 54 -6.14 -2.04 -14.82
C LEU A 54 -6.84 -0.94 -15.63
N ALA A 55 -6.86 -1.01 -16.96
CA ALA A 55 -7.59 -0.06 -17.79
C ALA A 55 -9.10 -0.14 -17.53
N VAL A 56 -9.67 -1.34 -17.38
CA VAL A 56 -11.08 -1.52 -17.02
C VAL A 56 -11.36 -0.97 -15.61
N LEU A 57 -10.53 -1.29 -14.63
CA LEU A 57 -10.69 -0.81 -13.26
C LEU A 57 -10.50 0.71 -13.14
N CYS A 58 -9.55 1.27 -13.89
CA CYS A 58 -9.31 2.70 -13.98
C CYS A 58 -10.50 3.42 -14.62
N THR A 59 -11.09 2.85 -15.66
CA THR A 59 -12.32 3.40 -16.28
C THR A 59 -13.46 3.44 -15.27
N LEU A 60 -13.67 2.35 -14.51
CA LEU A 60 -14.68 2.29 -13.45
C LEU A 60 -14.42 3.32 -12.34
N ALA A 61 -13.15 3.48 -11.94
CA ALA A 61 -12.75 4.43 -10.92
C ALA A 61 -12.90 5.88 -11.37
N MET A 62 -12.46 6.22 -12.58
CA MET A 62 -12.43 7.59 -13.09
C MET A 62 -13.79 8.08 -13.59
N LEU A 63 -14.61 7.21 -14.20
CA LEU A 63 -15.92 7.58 -14.71
C LEU A 63 -17.04 7.36 -13.69
N GLY A 64 -16.85 6.45 -12.73
CA GLY A 64 -17.86 6.11 -11.72
C GLY A 64 -17.54 6.68 -10.35
N LEU A 65 -16.45 6.19 -9.73
CA LEU A 65 -16.16 6.50 -8.33
C LEU A 65 -15.72 7.95 -8.13
N LEU A 66 -14.84 8.48 -8.97
CA LEU A 66 -14.30 9.83 -8.82
C LEU A 66 -15.39 10.92 -8.92
N PRO A 67 -16.31 10.91 -9.91
CA PRO A 67 -17.40 11.87 -9.96
C PRO A 67 -18.36 11.71 -8.78
N ALA A 68 -18.63 10.48 -8.34
CA ALA A 68 -19.48 10.23 -7.16
C ALA A 68 -18.85 10.78 -5.87
N CYS A 69 -17.53 10.60 -5.69
CA CYS A 69 -16.79 11.18 -4.56
C CYS A 69 -16.79 12.72 -4.63
N TYR A 70 -16.54 13.29 -5.81
CA TYR A 70 -16.52 14.74 -6.02
C TYR A 70 -17.87 15.38 -5.71
N LEU A 71 -18.95 14.87 -6.30
CA LEU A 71 -20.32 15.37 -6.10
C LEU A 71 -20.85 15.09 -4.68
N GLY A 72 -20.34 14.05 -4.01
CA GLY A 72 -20.70 13.70 -2.64
C GLY A 72 -19.93 14.47 -1.56
N SER A 73 -18.87 15.19 -1.94
CA SER A 73 -18.01 15.93 -1.00
C SER A 73 -18.69 17.21 -0.52
N TYR A 74 -18.94 17.30 0.79
CA TYR A 74 -19.58 18.49 1.42
C TYR A 74 -18.62 19.24 2.35
N TYR A 75 -17.50 18.64 2.75
CA TYR A 75 -16.49 19.24 3.63
C TYR A 75 -15.33 19.76 2.79
N THR A 76 -15.35 21.03 2.39
CA THR A 76 -14.35 21.61 1.48
C THR A 76 -13.35 22.56 2.15
N GLN A 77 -13.43 22.79 3.47
CA GLN A 77 -12.61 23.84 4.11
C GLN A 77 -11.46 23.34 4.99
N CYS A 78 -11.48 22.09 5.46
CA CYS A 78 -10.42 21.57 6.33
C CYS A 78 -10.11 20.13 5.94
N GLY A 79 -8.87 19.87 5.51
CA GLY A 79 -8.43 18.55 5.08
C GLY A 79 -7.23 18.63 4.14
N ASP A 80 -6.59 17.49 3.91
CA ASP A 80 -5.56 17.34 2.88
C ASP A 80 -6.24 17.25 1.50
N GLU A 81 -5.76 18.05 0.53
CA GLU A 81 -6.34 18.10 -0.82
C GLU A 81 -6.37 16.72 -1.49
N LEU A 82 -5.39 15.86 -1.20
CA LEU A 82 -5.34 14.50 -1.74
C LEU A 82 -6.41 13.58 -1.14
N ALA A 83 -6.80 13.81 0.12
CA ALA A 83 -7.81 13.00 0.78
C ALA A 83 -9.22 13.29 0.24
N HIS A 84 -9.46 14.48 -0.32
CA HIS A 84 -10.74 14.85 -0.93
C HIS A 84 -11.18 13.92 -2.06
N TRP A 85 -10.22 13.23 -2.69
CA TRP A 85 -10.47 12.30 -3.78
C TRP A 85 -10.74 10.87 -3.33
N SER A 86 -10.83 10.62 -2.02
CA SER A 86 -11.13 9.31 -1.45
C SER A 86 -12.59 9.19 -1.01
N VAL A 87 -13.05 7.96 -0.77
CA VAL A 87 -14.44 7.69 -0.33
C VAL A 87 -14.77 8.26 1.05
N THR A 88 -13.80 8.83 1.76
CA THR A 88 -13.97 9.41 3.10
C THR A 88 -14.89 10.62 3.14
N TYR A 89 -15.00 11.36 2.05
CA TYR A 89 -15.76 12.62 1.99
C TYR A 89 -17.23 12.43 1.57
N LEU A 90 -17.69 11.20 1.34
CA LEU A 90 -19.09 10.83 0.99
C LEU A 90 -20.06 10.91 2.18
N SER A 91 -20.06 11.99 2.96
CA SER A 91 -20.74 11.97 4.27
C SER A 91 -22.19 12.46 4.27
N ARG A 92 -22.77 12.93 3.15
CA ARG A 92 -24.11 13.57 3.16
C ARG A 92 -25.00 13.36 1.94
N SER A 93 -24.60 12.54 0.96
CA SER A 93 -25.43 12.28 -0.22
C SER A 93 -25.81 10.79 -0.27
N PRO A 94 -27.04 10.41 0.14
CA PRO A 94 -27.51 9.02 0.09
C PRO A 94 -27.42 8.40 -1.31
N GLY A 95 -27.63 9.22 -2.34
CA GLY A 95 -27.48 8.82 -3.73
C GLY A 95 -26.03 8.48 -4.08
N ALA A 96 -25.08 9.36 -3.73
CA ALA A 96 -23.66 9.11 -3.98
C ALA A 96 -23.13 7.90 -3.20
N GLU A 97 -23.57 7.73 -1.94
CA GLU A 97 -23.24 6.55 -1.14
C GLU A 97 -23.73 5.26 -1.81
N SER A 98 -24.98 5.25 -2.31
CA SER A 98 -25.55 4.07 -2.99
C SER A 98 -24.80 3.73 -4.28
N ILE A 99 -24.47 4.74 -5.08
CA ILE A 99 -23.68 4.58 -6.32
C ILE A 99 -22.31 3.99 -5.99
N VAL A 100 -21.61 4.52 -4.97
CA VAL A 100 -20.29 4.03 -4.57
C VAL A 100 -20.36 2.58 -4.08
N VAL A 101 -21.36 2.21 -3.29
CA VAL A 101 -21.56 0.81 -2.88
C VAL A 101 -21.74 -0.11 -4.09
N ILE A 102 -22.61 0.26 -5.04
CA ILE A 102 -22.84 -0.53 -6.26
C ILE A 102 -21.54 -0.67 -7.06
N LEU A 103 -20.81 0.42 -7.26
CA LEU A 103 -19.54 0.42 -7.98
C LEU A 103 -18.48 -0.42 -7.27
N MET A 104 -18.43 -0.41 -5.93
CA MET A 104 -17.52 -1.27 -5.16
C MET A 104 -17.89 -2.76 -5.29
N VAL A 105 -19.17 -3.09 -5.34
CA VAL A 105 -19.63 -4.48 -5.59
C VAL A 105 -19.27 -4.93 -7.00
N ILE A 106 -19.46 -4.07 -8.01
CA ILE A 106 -19.02 -4.35 -9.40
C ILE A 106 -17.50 -4.54 -9.44
N TYR A 107 -16.75 -3.64 -8.80
CA TYR A 107 -15.30 -3.70 -8.69
C TYR A 107 -14.85 -5.04 -8.08
N LEU A 108 -15.46 -5.43 -6.97
CA LEU A 108 -15.24 -6.71 -6.28
C LEU A 108 -15.51 -7.91 -7.18
N PHE A 109 -16.65 -7.90 -7.88
CA PHE A 109 -17.03 -8.95 -8.80
C PHE A 109 -16.02 -9.10 -9.94
N LEU A 110 -15.56 -7.98 -10.53
CA LEU A 110 -14.53 -7.98 -11.56
C LEU A 110 -13.23 -8.58 -11.01
N VAL A 111 -12.73 -8.09 -9.87
CA VAL A 111 -11.53 -8.65 -9.22
C VAL A 111 -11.67 -10.16 -9.03
N PHE A 112 -12.78 -10.61 -8.46
CA PHE A 112 -13.02 -12.04 -8.20
C PHE A 112 -13.04 -12.87 -9.49
N PHE A 113 -13.73 -12.38 -10.52
CA PHE A 113 -13.80 -13.03 -11.83
C PHE A 113 -12.42 -13.17 -12.48
N PHE A 114 -11.61 -12.11 -12.45
CA PHE A 114 -10.25 -12.14 -12.98
C PHE A 114 -9.34 -13.08 -12.19
N VAL A 115 -9.33 -12.99 -10.86
CA VAL A 115 -8.50 -13.85 -10.00
C VAL A 115 -8.87 -15.32 -10.18
N SER A 116 -10.16 -15.64 -10.26
CA SER A 116 -10.65 -17.01 -10.43
C SER A 116 -10.24 -17.61 -11.78
N ARG A 117 -10.10 -16.79 -12.83
CA ARG A 117 -9.61 -17.24 -14.14
C ARG A 117 -8.12 -17.58 -14.14
N LEU A 118 -7.35 -17.04 -13.19
CA LEU A 118 -5.90 -17.15 -13.12
C LEU A 118 -5.42 -18.20 -12.11
N ALA A 119 -6.30 -18.66 -11.21
CA ALA A 119 -6.04 -19.74 -10.27
C ALA A 119 -5.99 -21.10 -11.01
N GLY A 120 -4.83 -21.43 -11.58
CA GLY A 120 -4.57 -22.74 -12.19
C GLY A 120 -4.49 -23.88 -11.16
N ASP A 121 -5.10 -25.01 -11.50
CA ASP A 121 -5.39 -26.13 -10.61
C ASP A 121 -4.17 -27.07 -10.41
N ARG A 122 -3.29 -26.77 -9.44
CA ARG A 122 -2.34 -27.76 -8.88
C ARG A 122 -2.01 -27.44 -7.43
N THR A 123 -2.69 -28.11 -6.49
CA THR A 123 -2.26 -28.20 -5.10
C THR A 123 -1.30 -29.38 -4.93
N LYS A 124 0.00 -29.11 -4.84
CA LYS A 124 0.95 -30.11 -4.32
C LYS A 124 1.09 -29.89 -2.81
N LYS A 125 0.69 -30.89 -2.02
CA LYS A 125 0.90 -30.94 -0.57
C LYS A 125 2.40 -30.82 -0.26
N ALA A 126 2.80 -29.70 0.36
CA ALA A 126 4.12 -29.60 0.98
C ALA A 126 4.12 -30.42 2.28
N LYS A 127 5.10 -31.33 2.43
CA LYS A 127 5.32 -32.04 3.69
C LYS A 127 5.92 -31.08 4.71
N LEU A 128 5.32 -31.07 5.89
CA LEU A 128 5.71 -30.26 7.03
C LEU A 128 6.86 -30.97 7.76
N ASP A 129 8.10 -30.58 7.49
CA ASP A 129 9.23 -30.98 8.35
C ASP A 129 10.14 -29.80 8.69
N PHE A 130 10.67 -29.91 9.91
CA PHE A 130 11.63 -29.06 10.63
C PHE A 130 11.14 -27.69 11.16
N PHE A 131 10.66 -27.67 12.42
CA PHE A 131 9.95 -26.55 13.05
C PHE A 131 10.87 -25.48 13.68
N LEU A 132 11.98 -25.86 14.34
CA LEU A 132 12.74 -24.92 15.19
C LEU A 132 13.59 -23.91 14.39
N HIS A 133 14.37 -24.36 13.40
CA HIS A 133 15.19 -23.48 12.56
C HIS A 133 14.34 -22.50 11.76
N LYS A 134 13.23 -22.99 11.20
CA LYS A 134 12.25 -22.15 10.51
C LYS A 134 11.65 -21.10 11.45
N THR A 135 11.33 -21.46 12.69
CA THR A 135 10.81 -20.49 13.69
C THR A 135 11.81 -19.37 13.96
N LEU A 136 13.10 -19.69 14.17
CA LEU A 136 14.13 -18.68 14.42
C LEU A 136 14.32 -17.75 13.22
N LEU A 137 14.33 -18.31 12.01
CA LEU A 137 14.37 -17.52 10.79
C LEU A 137 13.16 -16.59 10.70
N TRP A 138 11.95 -17.08 10.98
CA TRP A 138 10.74 -16.25 11.00
C TRP A 138 10.83 -15.10 12.00
N LEU A 139 11.40 -15.32 13.20
CA LEU A 139 11.63 -14.25 14.17
C LEU A 139 12.56 -13.17 13.60
N VAL A 140 13.62 -13.55 12.88
CA VAL A 140 14.50 -12.59 12.19
C VAL A 140 13.73 -11.80 11.13
N TRP A 141 12.85 -12.45 10.36
CA TRP A 141 12.02 -11.75 9.37
C TRP A 141 11.03 -10.79 10.02
N LEU A 142 10.39 -11.19 11.12
CA LEU A 142 9.50 -10.30 11.89
C LEU A 142 10.25 -9.06 12.40
N LEU A 143 11.51 -9.20 12.80
CA LEU A 143 12.35 -8.07 13.16
C LEU A 143 12.60 -7.14 11.95
N VAL A 144 12.88 -7.70 10.76
CA VAL A 144 12.98 -6.92 9.52
C VAL A 144 11.67 -6.17 9.26
N LEU A 145 10.52 -6.85 9.32
CA LEU A 145 9.21 -6.21 9.14
C LEU A 145 8.98 -5.07 10.12
N ALA A 146 9.34 -5.25 11.39
CA ALA A 146 9.22 -4.21 12.40
C ALA A 146 10.07 -2.97 12.05
N VAL A 147 11.32 -3.16 11.61
CA VAL A 147 12.21 -2.07 11.19
C VAL A 147 11.68 -1.34 9.96
N VAL A 148 11.20 -2.08 8.95
CA VAL A 148 10.67 -1.49 7.71
C VAL A 148 9.36 -0.73 7.96
N ALA A 149 8.54 -1.20 8.90
CA ALA A 149 7.30 -0.53 9.27
C ALA A 149 7.51 0.81 10.01
N ILE A 150 8.71 1.10 10.52
CA ILE A 150 8.98 2.31 11.31
C ILE A 150 8.61 3.58 10.53
N LEU A 151 9.06 3.71 9.27
CA LEU A 151 8.81 4.92 8.48
C LEU A 151 7.31 5.20 8.22
N PRO A 152 6.52 4.27 7.66
CA PRO A 152 5.10 4.50 7.44
C PRO A 152 4.31 4.65 8.75
N VAL A 153 4.69 3.95 9.82
CA VAL A 153 4.08 4.11 11.16
C VAL A 153 4.37 5.50 11.72
N LEU A 154 5.62 5.96 11.67
CA LEU A 154 5.99 7.30 12.13
C LEU A 154 5.27 8.38 11.34
N TYR A 155 5.14 8.22 10.02
CA TYR A 155 4.32 9.11 9.19
C TYR A 155 2.89 9.18 9.71
N ALA A 156 2.24 8.03 9.91
CA ALA A 156 0.87 7.95 10.38
C ALA A 156 0.69 8.60 11.77
N VAL A 157 1.64 8.37 12.69
CA VAL A 157 1.64 8.99 14.02
C VAL A 157 1.82 10.50 13.91
N VAL A 158 2.87 10.98 13.23
CA VAL A 158 3.16 12.41 13.07
C VAL A 158 1.99 13.14 12.44
N ARG A 159 1.35 12.56 11.42
CA ARG A 159 0.18 13.12 10.76
C ARG A 159 -1.05 13.24 11.67
N ALA A 160 -1.24 12.28 12.58
CA ALA A 160 -2.38 12.26 13.49
C ALA A 160 -2.19 13.16 14.73
N LEU A 161 -0.95 13.63 14.99
CA LEU A 161 -0.65 14.49 16.14
C LEU A 161 -0.88 15.97 15.83
N PRO A 162 -1.36 16.77 16.80
CA PRO A 162 -1.41 18.23 16.65
C PRO A 162 0.01 18.81 16.60
N TRP A 163 0.22 19.93 15.90
CA TRP A 163 1.55 20.54 15.76
C TRP A 163 2.28 20.79 17.10
N ASN A 164 1.55 21.26 18.12
CA ASN A 164 2.06 21.50 19.47
C ASN A 164 1.99 20.24 20.33
N ASN A 165 2.81 19.24 20.02
CA ASN A 165 2.90 17.98 20.76
C ASN A 165 4.29 17.76 21.37
N ILE A 166 4.39 16.82 22.32
CA ILE A 166 5.63 16.47 23.02
C ILE A 166 6.71 15.99 22.05
N ILE A 167 6.34 15.19 21.04
CA ILE A 167 7.30 14.64 20.09
C ILE A 167 7.94 15.78 19.32
N ASN A 168 7.15 16.72 18.77
CA ASN A 168 7.66 17.90 18.07
C ASN A 168 8.54 18.76 19.00
N LYS A 169 8.15 18.95 20.26
CA LYS A 169 8.97 19.64 21.26
C LYS A 169 10.31 18.94 21.54
N LEU A 170 10.33 17.60 21.51
CA LEU A 170 11.51 16.79 21.81
C LEU A 170 12.50 16.73 20.64
N ILE A 171 12.01 16.44 19.42
CA ILE A 171 12.89 16.29 18.25
C ILE A 171 13.13 17.61 17.52
N GLY A 172 12.25 18.59 17.67
CA GLY A 172 12.27 19.87 16.99
C GLY A 172 11.46 19.89 15.68
N ASN A 173 11.08 21.10 15.26
CA ASN A 173 10.21 21.32 14.10
C ASN A 173 10.78 20.75 12.79
N VAL A 174 12.09 20.86 12.58
CA VAL A 174 12.75 20.44 11.33
C VAL A 174 12.65 18.92 11.11
N PRO A 175 13.11 18.04 12.03
CA PRO A 175 12.96 16.60 11.84
C PRO A 175 11.50 16.14 11.90
N TYR A 176 10.64 16.79 12.67
CA TYR A 176 9.19 16.49 12.67
C TYR A 176 8.57 16.72 11.28
N THR A 177 8.87 17.87 10.67
CA THR A 177 8.46 18.20 9.30
C THR A 177 9.11 17.26 8.28
N GLY A 178 10.38 16.91 8.49
CA GLY A 178 11.10 15.96 7.65
C GLY A 178 10.48 14.56 7.65
N ILE A 179 10.00 14.06 8.79
CA ILE A 179 9.26 12.79 8.86
C ILE A 179 7.93 12.92 8.09
N TYR A 180 7.18 14.01 8.30
CA TYR A 180 5.90 14.21 7.64
C TYR A 180 6.01 14.20 6.10
N TYR A 181 6.94 14.97 5.53
CA TYR A 181 7.08 15.05 4.07
C TYR A 181 8.03 14.02 3.46
N GLY A 182 9.04 13.56 4.21
CA GLY A 182 10.10 12.70 3.70
C GLY A 182 9.82 11.20 3.85
N ALA A 183 9.01 10.79 4.84
CA ALA A 183 8.77 9.37 5.09
C ALA A 183 8.15 8.62 3.90
N PRO A 184 7.18 9.16 3.13
CA PRO A 184 6.65 8.49 1.94
C PRO A 184 7.72 8.22 0.89
N ALA A 185 8.57 9.22 0.61
CA ALA A 185 9.67 9.08 -0.35
C ALA A 185 10.74 8.09 0.13
N ALA A 186 11.14 8.19 1.40
CA ALA A 186 12.10 7.27 2.00
C ALA A 186 11.56 5.83 2.00
N SER A 187 10.26 5.64 2.30
CA SER A 187 9.61 4.34 2.26
C SER A 187 9.56 3.78 0.84
N ALA A 188 9.23 4.60 -0.17
CA ALA A 188 9.26 4.18 -1.57
C ALA A 188 10.65 3.68 -1.97
N VAL A 189 11.69 4.49 -1.73
CA VAL A 189 13.09 4.16 -2.04
C VAL A 189 13.51 2.87 -1.33
N PHE A 190 13.17 2.72 -0.06
CA PHE A 190 13.50 1.52 0.71
C PHE A 190 12.81 0.28 0.13
N ASN A 191 11.50 0.36 -0.12
CA ASN A 191 10.68 -0.75 -0.59
C ASN A 191 11.10 -1.25 -1.97
N SER A 192 11.60 -0.38 -2.84
CA SER A 192 11.96 -0.77 -4.21
C SER A 192 13.43 -1.05 -4.42
N LEU A 193 14.35 -0.44 -3.65
CA LEU A 193 15.80 -0.64 -3.86
C LEU A 193 16.45 -1.56 -2.83
N ILE A 194 16.04 -1.47 -1.56
CA ILE A 194 16.72 -2.12 -0.45
C ILE A 194 16.00 -3.44 -0.11
N LEU A 195 14.69 -3.37 0.04
CA LEU A 195 13.89 -4.50 0.49
C LEU A 195 13.98 -5.74 -0.44
N PRO A 196 13.99 -5.62 -1.79
CA PRO A 196 14.15 -6.78 -2.67
C PRO A 196 15.48 -7.51 -2.46
N LYS A 197 16.56 -6.76 -2.19
CA LYS A 197 17.87 -7.33 -1.91
C LYS A 197 17.90 -8.08 -0.58
N ILE A 198 17.26 -7.54 0.45
CA ILE A 198 17.10 -8.21 1.75
C ILE A 198 16.27 -9.49 1.59
N ALA A 199 15.15 -9.41 0.86
CA ALA A 199 14.30 -10.56 0.59
C ALA A 199 15.03 -11.65 -0.22
N ALA A 200 15.83 -11.28 -1.22
CA ALA A 200 16.65 -12.21 -2.00
C ALA A 200 17.79 -12.85 -1.19
N ALA A 201 18.40 -12.11 -0.26
CA ALA A 201 19.38 -12.67 0.65
C ALA A 201 18.74 -13.65 1.65
N TYR A 202 17.53 -13.35 2.11
CA TYR A 202 16.79 -14.16 3.06
C TYR A 202 16.17 -15.41 2.41
N SER A 203 15.67 -15.31 1.16
CA SER A 203 15.09 -16.45 0.41
C SER A 203 16.09 -17.58 0.25
N LYS A 204 17.35 -17.26 -0.05
CA LYS A 204 18.48 -18.21 -0.16
C LYS A 204 18.70 -19.05 1.09
N ARG A 205 18.20 -18.62 2.25
CA ARG A 205 18.38 -19.31 3.54
C ARG A 205 17.13 -20.02 4.07
N THR A 206 15.95 -19.74 3.51
CA THR A 206 14.66 -20.05 4.17
C THR A 206 13.70 -20.88 3.33
N ASP A 207 14.09 -21.25 2.11
CA ASP A 207 13.24 -21.86 1.07
C ASP A 207 11.97 -21.02 0.74
N MET A 208 11.87 -19.81 1.28
CA MET A 208 10.78 -18.89 0.98
C MET A 208 11.10 -18.14 -0.29
N THR A 209 10.15 -18.10 -1.23
CA THR A 209 10.33 -17.32 -2.46
C THR A 209 10.41 -15.82 -2.15
N VAL A 210 11.23 -15.09 -2.91
CA VAL A 210 11.41 -13.64 -2.74
C VAL A 210 10.07 -12.91 -2.85
N ARG A 211 9.25 -13.34 -3.82
CA ARG A 211 7.87 -12.88 -4.02
C ARG A 211 7.01 -12.94 -2.76
N ARG A 212 7.06 -14.04 -1.99
CA ARG A 212 6.27 -14.20 -0.75
C ARG A 212 6.72 -13.22 0.33
N LEU A 213 8.02 -13.08 0.50
CA LEU A 213 8.63 -12.19 1.49
C LEU A 213 8.26 -10.74 1.21
N LEU A 214 8.34 -10.30 -0.05
CA LEU A 214 8.02 -8.94 -0.45
C LEU A 214 6.53 -8.64 -0.34
N THR A 215 5.68 -9.56 -0.78
CA THR A 215 4.22 -9.42 -0.62
C THR A 215 3.82 -9.28 0.84
N LEU A 216 4.35 -10.15 1.71
CA LEU A 216 4.10 -10.08 3.15
C LEU A 216 4.60 -8.76 3.74
N THR A 217 5.77 -8.29 3.31
CA THR A 217 6.32 -7.02 3.79
C THR A 217 5.47 -5.84 3.37
N HIS A 218 5.03 -5.80 2.12
CA HIS A 218 4.13 -4.74 1.64
C HIS A 218 2.84 -4.72 2.45
N PHE A 219 2.22 -5.88 2.63
CA PHE A 219 1.00 -6.01 3.42
C PHE A 219 1.20 -5.53 4.87
N VAL A 220 2.24 -6.01 5.56
CA VAL A 220 2.46 -5.69 6.98
C VAL A 220 2.95 -4.26 7.17
N CYS A 221 3.96 -3.83 6.42
CA CYS A 221 4.66 -2.57 6.66
C CYS A 221 3.96 -1.39 5.99
N VAL A 222 3.40 -1.56 4.79
CA VAL A 222 2.78 -0.46 4.03
C VAL A 222 1.30 -0.32 4.37
N TRP A 223 0.60 -1.41 4.71
CA TRP A 223 -0.83 -1.36 5.01
C TRP A 223 -1.14 -1.53 6.50
N LEU A 224 -0.82 -2.69 7.08
CA LEU A 224 -1.30 -3.05 8.42
C LEU A 224 -0.68 -2.16 9.51
N GLY A 225 0.65 -1.99 9.50
CA GLY A 225 1.39 -1.19 10.47
C GLY A 225 0.84 0.23 10.60
N PRO A 226 0.83 1.04 9.52
CA PRO A 226 0.34 2.41 9.60
C PRO A 226 -1.18 2.46 9.85
N THR A 227 -1.97 1.48 9.40
CA THR A 227 -3.40 1.37 9.78
C THR A 227 -3.57 1.23 11.29
N CYS A 228 -2.83 0.32 11.93
CA CYS A 228 -2.84 0.15 13.38
C CYS A 228 -2.42 1.44 14.11
N ALA A 229 -1.43 2.16 13.58
CA ALA A 229 -1.01 3.45 14.12
C ALA A 229 -2.12 4.50 14.05
N VAL A 230 -2.85 4.60 12.95
CA VAL A 230 -4.00 5.53 12.81
C VAL A 230 -5.14 5.12 13.75
N ILE A 231 -5.48 3.83 13.82
CA ILE A 231 -6.49 3.31 14.76
C ILE A 231 -6.14 3.69 16.19
N TRP A 232 -4.86 3.61 16.55
CA TRP A 232 -4.43 3.96 17.89
C TRP A 232 -4.49 5.47 18.13
N VAL A 233 -3.87 6.27 17.25
CA VAL A 233 -3.60 7.68 17.52
C VAL A 233 -4.75 8.61 17.14
N SER A 234 -5.49 8.36 16.05
CA SER A 234 -6.38 9.36 15.42
C SER A 234 -7.64 9.75 16.20
N GLU A 235 -8.19 10.93 15.90
CA GLU A 235 -9.33 11.57 16.59
C GLU A 235 -10.66 10.85 16.40
N GLY A 236 -10.92 10.27 15.23
CA GLY A 236 -12.08 9.43 14.94
C GLY A 236 -11.92 7.98 15.42
N CYS A 237 -10.71 7.60 15.84
CA CYS A 237 -10.35 6.28 16.37
C CYS A 237 -10.02 6.37 17.87
N GLY A 238 -8.89 5.80 18.32
CA GLY A 238 -8.52 5.69 19.73
C GLY A 238 -8.28 7.00 20.47
N LYS A 239 -8.04 8.11 19.77
CA LYS A 239 -7.70 9.43 20.35
C LYS A 239 -6.50 9.43 21.28
N HIS A 240 -5.56 8.50 21.13
CA HIS A 240 -4.36 8.45 21.96
C HIS A 240 -3.39 9.60 21.67
N TRP A 241 -3.60 10.37 20.59
CA TRP A 241 -2.89 11.62 20.34
C TRP A 241 -2.95 12.59 21.54
N LYS A 242 -4.02 12.54 22.35
CA LYS A 242 -4.21 13.39 23.53
C LYS A 242 -3.10 13.23 24.58
N TRP A 243 -2.51 12.04 24.69
CA TRP A 243 -1.37 11.81 25.59
C TRP A 243 -0.11 12.57 25.17
N PHE A 244 -0.01 12.89 23.89
CA PHE A 244 1.12 13.63 23.32
C PHE A 244 0.84 15.13 23.23
N TRP A 245 -0.38 15.58 23.51
CA TRP A 245 -0.75 16.99 23.38
C TRP A 245 -0.31 17.77 24.61
N LEU A 246 0.55 18.77 24.41
CA LEU A 246 1.13 19.56 25.51
C LEU A 246 0.07 20.25 26.36
N ALA A 247 -1.03 20.70 25.74
CA ALA A 247 -2.12 21.36 26.45
C ALA A 247 -2.85 20.45 27.45
N CYS A 248 -2.73 19.12 27.31
CA CYS A 248 -3.28 18.15 28.25
C CYS A 248 -2.28 17.69 29.33
N GLN A 249 -1.03 18.13 29.24
CA GLN A 249 0.01 17.82 30.24
C GLN A 249 0.19 18.93 31.26
N ASP A 250 -0.11 20.18 30.89
CA ASP A 250 -0.04 21.28 31.85
C ASP A 250 -1.14 21.06 32.90
N ASP A 251 -0.75 21.00 34.19
CA ASP A 251 -1.65 20.84 35.36
C ASP A 251 -2.65 22.01 35.53
N LYS A 252 -2.75 22.91 34.54
CA LYS A 252 -3.74 23.98 34.49
C LYS A 252 -5.10 23.36 34.14
N SER A 253 -5.84 22.99 35.19
CA SER A 253 -7.13 22.30 35.13
C SER A 253 -8.19 23.00 34.27
N ASP A 254 -8.04 24.30 34.00
CA ASP A 254 -9.11 25.13 33.45
C ASP A 254 -8.82 25.64 32.02
N LEU A 255 -7.79 25.11 31.34
CA LEU A 255 -7.35 25.64 30.05
C LEU A 255 -8.43 25.62 28.95
N PHE A 256 -9.38 24.67 29.05
CA PHE A 256 -10.46 24.48 28.07
C PHE A 256 -11.85 24.54 28.69
N ASP A 257 -11.96 24.94 29.96
CA ASP A 257 -13.24 25.06 30.63
C ASP A 257 -13.95 26.32 30.12
N VAL A 258 -14.84 26.14 29.15
CA VAL A 258 -15.67 27.20 28.58
C VAL A 258 -17.10 27.02 29.09
N ASP A 259 -17.46 27.90 30.02
CA ASP A 259 -18.79 27.99 30.59
C ASP A 259 -19.58 29.05 29.83
N VAL A 260 -20.72 28.64 29.25
CA VAL A 260 -21.65 29.57 28.59
C VAL A 260 -22.90 29.70 29.44
N THR A 261 -23.20 30.93 29.87
CA THR A 261 -24.41 31.25 30.62
C THR A 261 -25.59 31.49 29.68
N PHE A 262 -26.64 30.68 29.84
CA PHE A 262 -27.93 30.88 29.17
C PHE A 262 -28.99 31.17 30.24
N GLY A 263 -29.26 32.45 30.48
CA GLY A 263 -30.07 32.90 31.63
C GLY A 263 -29.36 32.57 32.94
N ASP A 264 -30.08 31.95 33.88
CA ASP A 264 -29.53 31.53 35.19
C ASP A 264 -28.81 30.17 35.15
N LYS A 265 -28.66 29.54 33.98
CA LYS A 265 -27.99 28.23 33.83
C LYS A 265 -26.60 28.40 33.21
N ILE A 266 -25.59 27.93 33.93
CA ILE A 266 -24.25 27.73 33.40
C ILE A 266 -24.22 26.38 32.68
N ILE A 267 -24.06 26.39 31.35
CA ILE A 267 -23.85 25.17 30.57
C ILE A 267 -22.36 25.06 30.31
N LYS A 268 -21.74 24.03 30.86
CA LYS A 268 -20.34 23.70 30.59
C LYS A 268 -20.25 23.09 29.19
N VAL A 269 -19.88 23.93 28.21
CA VAL A 269 -19.87 23.55 26.78
C VAL A 269 -18.69 22.62 26.49
N MET A 270 -17.55 22.87 27.13
CA MET A 270 -16.36 22.06 27.02
C MET A 270 -15.68 21.98 28.38
N SER A 271 -15.19 20.80 28.75
CA SER A 271 -14.37 20.65 29.93
C SER A 271 -13.02 20.04 29.61
N THR A 272 -11.95 20.53 30.24
CA THR A 272 -10.59 20.00 30.12
C THR A 272 -10.55 18.48 30.30
N ASN A 273 -11.29 17.94 31.29
CA ASN A 273 -11.34 16.48 31.52
C ASN A 273 -12.00 15.74 30.33
N SER A 274 -13.05 16.29 29.73
CA SER A 274 -13.68 15.68 28.54
C SER A 274 -12.79 15.75 27.30
N THR A 275 -12.01 16.84 27.18
CA THR A 275 -11.11 17.08 26.04
C THR A 275 -9.85 16.24 26.15
N CYS A 276 -9.24 16.10 27.33
CA CYS A 276 -7.98 15.41 27.53
C CYS A 276 -8.10 13.92 27.87
N ARG A 277 -9.28 13.46 28.30
CA ARG A 277 -9.48 12.04 28.58
C ARG A 277 -9.60 11.23 27.28
N VAL A 278 -8.83 10.14 27.22
CA VAL A 278 -8.94 9.13 26.17
C VAL A 278 -10.26 8.36 26.38
N PRO A 279 -11.08 8.18 25.33
CA PRO A 279 -12.34 7.46 25.45
C PRO A 279 -12.10 5.99 25.82
N THR A 280 -13.03 5.39 26.57
CA THR A 280 -13.02 3.94 26.80
C THR A 280 -13.41 3.21 25.51
N PHE A 281 -12.93 1.97 25.35
CA PHE A 281 -13.22 1.14 24.17
C PHE A 281 -14.73 1.01 23.90
N GLU A 282 -15.55 0.88 24.94
CA GLU A 282 -17.01 0.81 24.81
C GLU A 282 -17.61 2.07 24.17
N ARG A 283 -17.15 3.26 24.58
CA ARG A 283 -17.58 4.52 23.96
C ARG A 283 -17.11 4.60 22.52
N LEU A 284 -15.91 4.10 22.24
CA LEU A 284 -15.37 4.05 20.89
C LEU A 284 -16.32 3.28 19.96
N VAL A 285 -16.69 2.06 20.36
CA VAL A 285 -17.56 1.17 19.58
C VAL A 285 -18.96 1.77 19.42
N ARG A 286 -19.53 2.38 20.47
CA ARG A 286 -20.87 3.00 20.39
C ARG A 286 -20.89 4.27 19.54
N GLN A 287 -19.79 5.02 19.48
CA GLN A 287 -19.69 6.29 18.77
C GLN A 287 -19.26 6.12 17.29
N HIS A 288 -19.11 4.88 16.81
CA HIS A 288 -18.67 4.58 15.45
C HIS A 288 -19.72 4.94 14.37
N ASN A 289 -19.83 6.22 14.05
CA ASN A 289 -20.48 6.70 12.83
C ASN A 289 -19.57 6.57 11.59
N GLY A 290 -18.65 5.59 11.57
CA GLY A 290 -17.65 5.43 10.52
C GLY A 290 -16.49 6.45 10.54
N GLY A 291 -16.32 7.19 11.63
CA GLY A 291 -15.23 8.17 11.79
C GLY A 291 -13.84 7.53 11.71
N CYS A 292 -13.62 6.38 12.36
CA CYS A 292 -12.29 5.79 12.42
C CYS A 292 -11.75 5.34 11.05
N SER A 293 -12.58 4.68 10.25
CA SER A 293 -12.20 4.32 8.88
C SER A 293 -11.97 5.53 7.98
N ARG A 294 -12.68 6.64 8.25
CA ARG A 294 -12.48 7.90 7.54
C ARG A 294 -11.05 8.38 7.77
N ASP A 295 -10.65 8.41 9.03
CA ASP A 295 -9.32 8.81 9.44
C ASP A 295 -8.22 7.88 8.90
N ILE A 296 -8.45 6.55 8.89
CA ILE A 296 -7.52 5.58 8.28
C ILE A 296 -7.25 5.95 6.83
N LEU A 297 -8.31 6.14 6.04
CA LEU A 297 -8.18 6.48 4.63
C LEU A 297 -7.58 7.88 4.44
N GLU A 298 -7.99 8.87 5.21
CA GLU A 298 -7.47 10.24 5.15
C GLU A 298 -5.98 10.31 5.52
N ALA A 299 -5.53 9.45 6.43
CA ALA A 299 -4.14 9.34 6.82
C ALA A 299 -3.29 8.58 5.79
N LEU A 300 -3.78 7.46 5.26
CA LEU A 300 -2.99 6.58 4.40
C LEU A 300 -3.03 6.93 2.91
N THR A 301 -4.09 7.59 2.44
CA THR A 301 -4.21 8.01 1.03
C THR A 301 -2.98 8.77 0.52
N PRO A 302 -2.52 9.85 1.16
CA PRO A 302 -1.36 10.59 0.67
C PRO A 302 -0.05 9.79 0.76
N LEU A 303 0.14 8.99 1.82
CA LEU A 303 1.29 8.09 1.93
C LEU A 303 1.38 7.16 0.73
N LEU A 304 0.27 6.49 0.41
CA LEU A 304 0.22 5.51 -0.68
C LEU A 304 0.30 6.17 -2.05
N LEU A 305 -0.41 7.29 -2.28
CA LEU A 305 -0.38 8.00 -3.56
C LEU A 305 1.02 8.54 -3.85
N GLN A 306 1.67 9.15 -2.86
CA GLN A 306 3.04 9.66 -3.02
C GLN A 306 4.02 8.52 -3.23
N GLN A 307 3.89 7.42 -2.48
CA GLN A 307 4.72 6.24 -2.70
C GLN A 307 4.60 5.76 -4.15
N VAL A 308 3.39 5.41 -4.61
CA VAL A 308 3.15 4.91 -5.98
C VAL A 308 3.57 5.92 -7.04
N ALA A 309 3.35 7.22 -6.84
CA ALA A 309 3.80 8.25 -7.77
C ALA A 309 5.33 8.30 -7.89
N ILE A 310 6.05 8.16 -6.78
CA ILE A 310 7.51 8.06 -6.78
C ILE A 310 7.94 6.77 -7.49
N GLU A 311 7.27 5.64 -7.25
CA GLU A 311 7.60 4.39 -7.96
C GLU A 311 7.36 4.49 -9.47
N ALA A 312 6.30 5.18 -9.88
CA ALA A 312 5.89 5.36 -11.28
C ALA A 312 6.80 6.33 -12.05
N VAL A 313 7.37 7.34 -11.37
CA VAL A 313 8.12 8.43 -12.02
C VAL A 313 9.62 8.34 -11.71
N VAL A 314 9.98 8.27 -10.45
CA VAL A 314 11.38 8.42 -10.02
C VAL A 314 12.17 7.17 -10.35
N PHE A 315 11.64 5.96 -10.12
CA PHE A 315 12.40 4.76 -10.41
C PHE A 315 12.71 4.58 -11.88
N PRO A 316 11.76 4.70 -12.82
CA PRO A 316 12.07 4.60 -14.24
C PRO A 316 13.17 5.57 -14.68
N VAL A 317 13.16 6.81 -14.16
CA VAL A 317 14.23 7.79 -14.43
C VAL A 317 15.57 7.32 -13.86
N LEU A 318 15.62 6.87 -12.60
CA LEU A 318 16.85 6.37 -11.99
C LEU A 318 17.40 5.14 -12.74
N TYR A 319 16.52 4.25 -13.21
CA TYR A 319 16.90 3.10 -14.01
C TYR A 319 17.46 3.51 -15.37
N LEU A 320 16.82 4.42 -16.10
CA LEU A 320 17.35 4.95 -17.35
C LEU A 320 18.74 5.60 -17.16
N LEU A 321 18.93 6.37 -16.09
CA LEU A 321 20.23 6.95 -15.73
C LEU A 321 21.26 5.87 -15.40
N SER A 322 20.86 4.81 -14.69
CA SER A 322 21.74 3.68 -14.38
C SER A 322 22.14 2.91 -15.64
N TRP A 323 21.22 2.73 -16.59
CA TRP A 323 21.50 2.08 -17.87
C TRP A 323 22.46 2.91 -18.70
N TRP A 324 22.28 4.24 -18.71
CA TRP A 324 23.22 5.15 -19.37
C TRP A 324 24.64 5.05 -18.82
N GLY A 325 24.78 4.87 -17.49
CA GLY A 325 26.07 4.67 -16.82
C GLY A 325 26.63 3.24 -16.88
N SER A 326 25.91 2.29 -17.48
CA SER A 326 26.28 0.87 -17.47
C SER A 326 27.08 0.44 -18.70
N ARG A 327 27.70 -0.74 -18.64
CA ARG A 327 28.22 -1.49 -19.79
C ARG A 327 27.49 -2.82 -19.85
N LEU A 328 27.32 -3.32 -21.06
CA LEU A 328 26.90 -4.69 -21.27
C LEU A 328 28.04 -5.62 -20.83
N THR A 329 27.73 -6.66 -20.08
CA THR A 329 28.66 -7.74 -19.73
C THR A 329 29.19 -8.40 -21.01
N GLU A 330 30.38 -9.02 -20.96
CA GLU A 330 30.99 -9.71 -22.12
C GLU A 330 30.05 -10.77 -22.73
N ASP A 331 29.25 -11.44 -21.90
CA ASP A 331 28.25 -12.43 -22.31
C ASP A 331 27.01 -11.83 -22.99
N GLY A 332 26.86 -10.50 -22.97
CA GLY A 332 25.72 -9.79 -23.53
C GLY A 332 24.41 -9.96 -22.76
N SER A 333 24.44 -10.60 -21.59
CA SER A 333 23.24 -11.00 -20.84
C SER A 333 22.73 -9.95 -19.86
N GLU A 334 23.64 -9.15 -19.27
CA GLU A 334 23.33 -8.24 -18.16
C GLU A 334 23.99 -6.86 -18.34
N LEU A 335 23.40 -5.85 -17.71
CA LEU A 335 23.98 -4.51 -17.62
C LEU A 335 24.65 -4.31 -16.27
N GLN A 336 25.93 -3.98 -16.29
CA GLN A 336 26.71 -3.69 -15.09
C GLN A 336 27.12 -2.23 -15.02
N LEU A 337 26.92 -1.61 -13.85
CA LEU A 337 27.28 -0.21 -13.64
C LEU A 337 28.81 -0.04 -13.67
N ARG A 338 29.33 0.85 -14.52
CA ARG A 338 30.79 1.06 -14.69
C ARG A 338 31.49 1.45 -13.40
N ALA A 339 30.85 2.33 -12.62
CA ALA A 339 31.46 2.94 -11.45
C ALA A 339 31.49 2.03 -10.22
N LEU A 340 30.62 1.02 -10.15
CA LEU A 340 30.46 0.17 -8.97
C LEU A 340 30.97 -1.27 -9.17
N GLY A 341 31.76 -1.51 -10.21
CA GLY A 341 32.53 -2.75 -10.35
C GLY A 341 31.68 -4.03 -10.37
N GLY A 342 30.59 -4.05 -11.14
CA GLY A 342 29.80 -5.28 -11.37
C GLY A 342 28.41 -5.30 -10.73
N VAL A 343 27.90 -4.17 -10.22
CA VAL A 343 26.49 -4.10 -9.78
C VAL A 343 25.58 -4.22 -11.00
N THR A 344 24.73 -5.25 -11.00
CA THR A 344 23.73 -5.48 -12.03
C THR A 344 22.61 -4.43 -11.95
N THR A 345 22.23 -3.88 -13.10
CA THR A 345 21.22 -2.81 -13.26
C THR A 345 20.04 -3.24 -14.14
N SER A 346 20.14 -4.42 -14.75
CA SER A 346 19.03 -5.10 -15.42
C SER A 346 18.12 -5.74 -14.38
N PHE A 347 16.82 -5.67 -14.61
CA PHE A 347 15.83 -6.34 -13.76
C PHE A 347 15.84 -7.85 -14.02
N THR A 348 15.72 -8.67 -12.99
CA THR A 348 15.42 -10.09 -13.23
C THR A 348 13.96 -10.25 -13.65
N THR A 349 13.63 -11.36 -14.30
CA THR A 349 12.24 -11.67 -14.67
C THR A 349 11.37 -11.78 -13.41
N GLU A 350 11.94 -12.30 -12.32
CA GLU A 350 11.27 -12.38 -11.02
C GLU A 350 10.94 -10.98 -10.47
N ASP A 351 11.85 -10.01 -10.60
CA ASP A 351 11.61 -8.64 -10.12
C ASP A 351 10.41 -7.98 -10.80
N TYR A 352 10.27 -8.14 -12.12
CA TYR A 352 9.10 -7.63 -12.86
C TYR A 352 7.80 -8.24 -12.33
N PHE A 353 7.74 -9.56 -12.13
CA PHE A 353 6.53 -10.20 -11.62
C PHE A 353 6.17 -9.75 -10.21
N ILE A 354 7.17 -9.61 -9.33
CA ILE A 354 6.94 -9.13 -7.97
C ILE A 354 6.38 -7.71 -7.98
N GLN A 355 6.93 -6.84 -8.83
CA GLN A 355 6.45 -5.47 -8.97
C GLN A 355 4.99 -5.45 -9.48
N LEU A 356 4.69 -6.24 -10.52
CA LEU A 356 3.33 -6.37 -11.06
C LEU A 356 2.33 -6.88 -10.02
N ASP A 357 2.69 -7.85 -9.19
CA ASP A 357 1.80 -8.33 -8.13
C ASP A 357 1.58 -7.31 -7.01
N THR A 358 2.63 -6.58 -6.65
CA THR A 358 2.56 -5.53 -5.64
C THR A 358 1.63 -4.41 -6.10
N TRP A 359 1.70 -4.04 -7.37
CA TRP A 359 0.80 -3.08 -7.99
C TRP A 359 -0.62 -3.63 -8.17
N ALA A 360 -0.78 -4.88 -8.59
CA ALA A 360 -2.09 -5.51 -8.71
C ALA A 360 -2.81 -5.58 -7.37
N SER A 361 -2.11 -6.03 -6.32
CA SER A 361 -2.65 -6.09 -4.96
C SER A 361 -3.00 -4.71 -4.41
N THR A 362 -2.17 -3.70 -4.65
CA THR A 362 -2.44 -2.31 -4.27
C THR A 362 -3.66 -1.77 -5.02
N ALA A 363 -3.78 -2.03 -6.32
CA ALA A 363 -4.96 -1.66 -7.10
C ALA A 363 -6.23 -2.31 -6.54
N VAL A 364 -6.21 -3.61 -6.27
CA VAL A 364 -7.37 -4.33 -5.69
C VAL A 364 -7.77 -3.76 -4.34
N ALA A 365 -6.82 -3.61 -3.42
CA ALA A 365 -7.12 -3.23 -2.04
C ALA A 365 -7.51 -1.75 -1.92
N TRP A 366 -6.79 -0.86 -2.62
CA TRP A 366 -6.90 0.59 -2.41
C TRP A 366 -7.62 1.31 -3.54
N GLY A 367 -7.63 0.77 -4.75
CA GLY A 367 -8.30 1.37 -5.90
C GLY A 367 -9.76 1.78 -5.67
N PRO A 368 -10.63 0.95 -5.05
CA PRO A 368 -12.02 1.36 -4.82
C PRO A 368 -12.16 2.40 -3.69
N LEU A 369 -11.18 2.49 -2.79
CA LEU A 369 -11.18 3.42 -1.66
C LEU A 369 -10.55 4.78 -2.03
N VAL A 370 -9.58 4.74 -2.94
CA VAL A 370 -8.81 5.87 -3.46
C VAL A 370 -8.80 5.78 -4.99
N PRO A 371 -9.85 6.25 -5.68
CA PRO A 371 -9.97 6.17 -7.14
C PRO A 371 -8.75 6.67 -7.92
N LEU A 372 -8.09 7.74 -7.45
CA LEU A 372 -6.85 8.27 -8.05
C LEU A 372 -5.67 7.29 -8.02
N MET A 373 -5.71 6.27 -7.19
CA MET A 373 -4.69 5.22 -7.16
C MET A 373 -4.65 4.45 -8.48
N GLN A 374 -5.80 4.25 -9.13
CA GLN A 374 -5.89 3.45 -10.37
C GLN A 374 -5.11 4.03 -11.55
N PRO A 375 -5.30 5.31 -11.96
CA PRO A 375 -4.52 5.88 -13.04
C PRO A 375 -3.02 5.92 -12.72
N LEU A 376 -2.63 6.11 -11.45
CA LEU A 376 -1.23 6.07 -11.04
C LEU A 376 -0.62 4.67 -11.18
N ILE A 377 -1.31 3.63 -10.74
CA ILE A 377 -0.85 2.25 -10.90
C ILE A 377 -0.83 1.85 -12.38
N LEU A 378 -1.84 2.24 -13.16
CA LEU A 378 -1.86 2.01 -14.61
C LEU A 378 -0.65 2.68 -15.29
N LEU A 379 -0.33 3.93 -14.90
CA LEU A 379 0.85 4.63 -15.38
C LEU A 379 2.14 3.90 -14.98
N ALA A 380 2.26 3.45 -13.72
CA ALA A 380 3.42 2.71 -13.24
C ALA A 380 3.66 1.43 -14.05
N VAL A 381 2.60 0.64 -14.29
CA VAL A 381 2.65 -0.59 -15.09
C VAL A 381 2.99 -0.27 -16.55
N ALA A 382 2.41 0.78 -17.13
CA ALA A 382 2.70 1.18 -18.51
C ALA A 382 4.15 1.62 -18.69
N VAL A 383 4.69 2.40 -17.75
CA VAL A 383 6.09 2.82 -17.77
C VAL A 383 7.02 1.62 -17.57
N SER A 384 6.71 0.71 -16.64
CA SER A 384 7.47 -0.53 -16.47
C SER A 384 7.48 -1.39 -17.73
N PHE A 385 6.33 -1.49 -18.42
CA PHE A 385 6.24 -2.18 -19.70
C PHE A 385 7.11 -1.54 -20.78
N VAL A 386 7.12 -0.20 -20.88
CA VAL A 386 8.01 0.52 -21.80
C VAL A 386 9.47 0.25 -21.47
N MET A 387 9.84 0.25 -20.18
CA MET A 387 11.19 -0.08 -19.71
C MET A 387 11.60 -1.50 -20.13
N LEU A 388 10.74 -2.50 -19.91
CA LEU A 388 10.97 -3.87 -20.37
C LEU A 388 11.18 -3.95 -21.90
N ARG A 389 10.40 -3.20 -22.68
CA ARG A 389 10.53 -3.15 -24.15
C ARG A 389 11.82 -2.49 -24.60
N LEU A 390 12.25 -1.42 -23.93
CA LEU A 390 13.53 -0.79 -24.19
C LEU A 390 14.68 -1.74 -23.83
N GLU A 391 14.59 -2.41 -22.68
CA GLU A 391 15.62 -3.33 -22.22
C GLU A 391 15.82 -4.50 -23.20
N THR A 392 14.72 -5.14 -23.60
CA THR A 392 14.74 -6.25 -24.57
C THR A 392 15.24 -5.83 -25.95
N ARG A 393 14.85 -4.65 -26.44
CA ARG A 393 15.23 -4.15 -27.77
C ARG A 393 16.70 -3.74 -27.86
N TYR A 394 17.23 -3.05 -26.85
CA TYR A 394 18.58 -2.46 -26.92
C TYR A 394 19.67 -3.35 -26.34
N PHE A 395 19.35 -4.17 -25.33
CA PHE A 395 20.35 -5.00 -24.67
C PHE A 395 20.24 -6.48 -25.07
N GLY A 396 19.27 -6.83 -25.92
CA GLY A 396 19.20 -8.14 -26.55
C GLY A 396 19.11 -9.27 -25.54
N ARG A 397 18.37 -9.05 -24.44
CA ARG A 397 18.17 -10.00 -23.33
C ARG A 397 17.87 -11.38 -23.90
N ARG A 398 18.90 -12.23 -23.97
CA ARG A 398 18.75 -13.64 -24.31
C ARG A 398 18.08 -14.25 -23.10
N VAL A 399 16.75 -14.37 -23.14
CA VAL A 399 15.98 -15.17 -22.19
C VAL A 399 16.70 -16.51 -22.12
N GLY A 400 17.31 -16.80 -20.97
CA GLY A 400 18.28 -17.88 -20.84
C GLY A 400 17.71 -19.15 -21.48
N GLY A 401 18.40 -19.65 -22.52
CA GLY A 401 18.00 -20.83 -23.30
C GLY A 401 18.08 -22.15 -22.52
N GLY A 402 17.83 -22.13 -21.21
CA GLY A 402 18.07 -23.23 -20.28
C GLY A 402 16.82 -24.01 -19.84
N ARG A 403 15.62 -23.72 -20.36
CA ARG A 403 14.38 -24.44 -19.97
C ARG A 403 13.45 -24.79 -21.12
N GLY A 404 14.02 -25.21 -22.26
CA GLY A 404 13.25 -25.86 -23.31
C GLY A 404 12.56 -27.18 -22.88
N GLU A 405 12.90 -27.74 -21.71
CA GLU A 405 12.36 -29.04 -21.26
C GLU A 405 11.26 -28.95 -20.18
N GLU A 406 10.98 -27.79 -19.58
CA GLU A 406 10.01 -27.71 -18.46
C GLU A 406 8.58 -27.32 -18.86
N CYS A 407 8.34 -26.91 -20.11
CA CYS A 407 6.98 -26.88 -20.67
C CYS A 407 6.57 -28.30 -21.09
N GLY A 408 6.63 -29.24 -20.15
CA GLY A 408 6.13 -30.59 -20.36
C GLY A 408 4.66 -30.52 -20.74
N GLY A 409 4.39 -30.87 -22.00
CA GLY A 409 3.03 -31.08 -22.50
C GLY A 409 2.26 -32.08 -21.63
N PRO A 410 0.91 -32.02 -21.65
CA PRO A 410 0.04 -32.81 -20.79
C PRO A 410 0.32 -34.31 -20.84
#